data_AF-A0A929D100-F1
#
_entry.id   AF-A0A929D100-F1
#
_cell.length_a   1.000
_cell.length_b   1.000
_cell.length_c   1.000
_cell.angle_alpha   90.00
_cell.angle_beta   90.00
_cell.angle_gamma   90.00
#
_symmetry.space_group_name_H-M   'P 1'
#
loop_
_entity.id
_entity.type
_entity.pdbx_description
1 polymer ?
#
loop_
_entity_poly.entity_id
_entity_poly.type
_entity_poly.pdbx_seq_one_letter_code
_entity_poly.pdbx_strand_id
1 'polypeptide(L)'
;MSKVGRWVGQHESKRKPQPYLLSSRACFFQENASPFVPQFEPGTVVTVGRQYADYIVTEYGIAKLMNKNLRERANELISVAHPNFRAELRKEAQRLFWP
;
A
#
# COMPACT_ATOMS: atom_id res chain seq x y z
N MET A 1 -5.49 18.94 -57.93
CA MET A 1 -4.12 18.84 -57.38
C MET A 1 -4.22 19.15 -55.90
N SER A 2 -4.36 18.10 -55.09
CA SER A 2 -4.77 18.20 -53.68
C SER A 2 -3.63 17.80 -52.75
N LYS A 3 -3.59 18.52 -51.62
CA LYS A 3 -2.70 18.49 -50.45
C LYS A 3 -2.35 17.11 -49.88
N VAL A 4 -1.42 17.19 -48.92
CA VAL A 4 -1.06 16.29 -47.79
C VAL A 4 0.30 15.65 -48.09
N GLY A 5 1.37 15.88 -47.34
CA GLY A 5 1.48 16.27 -45.93
C GLY A 5 2.68 15.48 -45.41
N ARG A 6 3.85 16.12 -45.40
CA ARG A 6 5.15 15.53 -45.07
C ARG A 6 5.20 15.19 -43.58
N TRP A 7 5.19 13.90 -43.25
CA TRP A 7 5.46 13.39 -41.91
C TRP A 7 6.96 13.51 -41.61
N VAL A 8 7.34 14.40 -40.70
CA VAL A 8 8.66 14.39 -40.06
C VAL A 8 8.44 13.94 -38.62
N GLY A 9 8.83 12.70 -38.34
CA GLY A 9 8.82 12.13 -37.00
C GLY A 9 9.85 12.83 -36.12
N GLN A 10 9.36 13.42 -35.03
CA GLN A 10 10.16 14.09 -34.02
C GLN A 10 10.24 13.18 -32.80
N HIS A 11 11.17 12.22 -32.83
CA HIS A 11 11.56 11.44 -31.65
C HIS A 11 12.79 12.09 -31.02
N GLU A 12 12.58 13.21 -30.32
CA GLU A 12 13.61 13.86 -29.52
C GLU A 12 13.76 13.10 -28.19
N SER A 13 14.93 12.49 -28.02
CA SER A 13 15.43 11.81 -26.83
C SER A 13 15.31 12.66 -25.56
N LYS A 14 14.67 12.11 -24.51
CA LYS A 14 14.76 12.63 -23.13
C LYS A 14 15.43 11.60 -22.21
N ARG A 15 16.57 11.03 -22.62
CA ARG A 15 17.53 10.49 -21.63
C ARG A 15 18.27 11.68 -21.02
N LYS A 16 17.85 12.17 -19.84
CA LYS A 16 18.69 13.06 -19.04
C LYS A 16 19.60 12.20 -18.14
N PRO A 17 20.93 12.43 -18.12
CA PRO A 17 21.85 11.68 -17.28
C PRO A 17 21.68 12.03 -15.79
N GLN A 18 21.96 11.04 -14.96
CA GLN A 18 21.83 11.06 -13.49
C GLN A 18 22.73 12.12 -12.84
N PRO A 19 22.21 12.99 -11.95
CA PRO A 19 23.04 13.67 -10.98
C PRO A 19 23.24 12.77 -9.76
N TYR A 20 24.44 12.20 -9.67
CA TYR A 20 25.03 11.71 -8.44
C TYR A 20 25.27 12.90 -7.50
N LEU A 21 25.02 12.71 -6.19
CA LEU A 21 25.12 13.67 -5.07
C LEU A 21 23.99 14.71 -4.95
N LEU A 22 23.06 14.48 -4.00
CA LEU A 22 22.82 15.38 -2.87
C LEU A 22 21.81 14.81 -1.85
N SER A 23 22.21 14.97 -0.58
CA SER A 23 21.41 15.21 0.61
C SER A 23 20.59 14.07 1.23
N SER A 24 21.04 13.71 2.43
CA SER A 24 20.26 13.19 3.56
C SER A 24 18.79 13.68 3.57
N ARG A 25 17.88 12.74 3.85
CA ARG A 25 16.43 12.90 4.06
C ARG A 25 15.58 13.21 2.81
N ALA A 26 15.20 12.14 2.12
CA ALA A 26 13.88 12.05 1.52
C ALA A 26 13.24 10.70 1.91
N CYS A 27 12.95 10.52 3.20
CA CYS A 27 11.90 9.60 3.60
C CYS A 27 10.60 10.32 3.22
N PHE A 28 10.07 10.00 2.05
CA PHE A 28 8.80 10.53 1.57
C PHE A 28 7.69 9.92 2.44
N PHE A 29 7.47 10.48 3.62
CA PHE A 29 6.39 10.05 4.51
C PHE A 29 5.09 10.59 3.88
N GLN A 30 4.44 9.78 3.04
CA GLN A 30 3.12 10.14 2.53
C GLN A 30 2.16 10.20 3.72
N GLU A 31 1.70 11.40 4.07
CA GLU A 31 0.76 11.65 5.17
C GLU A 31 -0.63 11.01 4.97
N ASN A 32 -0.88 10.38 3.80
CA ASN A 32 -2.20 9.87 3.40
C ASN A 32 -2.22 8.38 3.03
N ALA A 33 -1.17 7.61 3.29
CA ALA A 33 -1.15 6.17 2.99
C ALA A 33 -1.38 5.33 4.26
N SER A 34 -2.40 4.45 4.25
CA SER A 34 -2.61 3.51 5.35
C SER A 34 -1.66 2.31 5.22
N PRO A 35 -0.89 1.94 6.26
CA PRO A 35 -0.03 0.76 6.23
C PRO A 35 -0.82 -0.56 6.25
N PHE A 36 -2.11 -0.50 6.57
CA PHE A 36 -3.01 -1.65 6.56
C PHE A 36 -3.72 -1.75 5.21
N VAL A 37 -3.58 -2.92 4.57
CA VAL A 37 -4.29 -3.26 3.32
C VAL A 37 -5.12 -4.53 3.54
N PRO A 38 -6.34 -4.61 2.98
CA PRO A 38 -7.21 -5.78 3.15
C PRO A 38 -6.63 -7.03 2.46
N GLN A 39 -5.95 -6.83 1.32
CA GLN A 39 -5.30 -7.89 0.57
C GLN A 39 -4.06 -7.31 -0.14
N PHE A 40 -2.98 -8.08 -0.15
CA PHE A 40 -1.79 -7.73 -0.93
C PHE A 40 -2.02 -7.94 -2.42
N GLU A 41 -1.33 -7.16 -3.24
CA GLU A 41 -1.34 -7.35 -4.68
C GLU A 41 -0.79 -8.75 -5.04
N PRO A 42 -1.35 -9.41 -6.07
CA PRO A 42 -0.87 -10.69 -6.53
C PRO A 42 0.63 -10.64 -6.83
N GLY A 43 1.41 -11.58 -6.28
CA GLY A 43 2.86 -11.61 -6.45
C GLY A 43 3.66 -10.81 -5.41
N THR A 44 3.01 -10.17 -4.43
CA THR A 44 3.70 -9.55 -3.30
C THR A 44 4.42 -10.61 -2.46
N VAL A 45 5.73 -10.43 -2.27
CA VAL A 45 6.53 -11.29 -1.40
C VAL A 45 6.28 -10.91 0.06
N VAL A 46 5.74 -11.84 0.84
CA VAL A 46 5.45 -11.64 2.26
C VAL A 46 6.60 -12.19 3.09
N THR A 47 7.38 -11.31 3.72
CA THR A 47 8.53 -11.69 4.56
C THR A 47 8.11 -12.36 5.86
N VAL A 48 7.07 -11.84 6.52
CA VAL A 48 6.54 -12.38 7.78
C VAL A 48 5.16 -12.97 7.53
N GLY A 49 5.10 -14.30 7.50
CA GLY A 49 3.83 -15.03 7.32
C GLY A 49 2.86 -14.78 8.48
N ARG A 50 1.56 -14.96 8.20
CA ARG A 50 0.46 -14.75 9.17
C ARG A 50 0.63 -15.51 10.49
N GLN A 51 1.28 -16.68 10.44
CA GLN A 51 1.53 -17.55 11.60
C GLN A 51 2.61 -17.03 12.55
N TYR A 52 3.44 -16.07 12.13
CA TYR A 52 4.53 -15.51 12.93
C TYR A 52 4.22 -14.10 13.49
N ALA A 53 3.09 -13.51 13.07
CA ALA A 53 2.69 -12.19 13.52
C ALA A 53 1.91 -12.29 14.83
N ASP A 54 2.56 -11.89 15.94
CA ASP A 54 2.02 -11.98 17.29
C ASP A 54 1.41 -10.67 17.78
N TYR A 55 2.17 -9.60 17.72
CA TYR A 55 1.77 -8.27 18.15
C TYR A 55 2.08 -7.24 17.06
N ILE A 56 1.13 -6.33 16.85
CA ILE A 56 1.31 -5.17 16.01
C ILE A 56 1.09 -3.94 16.86
N VAL A 57 2.05 -3.02 16.80
CA VAL A 57 2.04 -1.79 17.59
C VAL A 57 1.93 -0.62 16.62
N THR A 58 0.94 0.23 16.86
CA THR A 58 0.74 1.50 16.15
C THR A 58 0.59 2.64 17.15
N GLU A 59 0.57 3.87 16.65
CA GLU A 59 0.24 5.06 17.43
C GLU A 59 -1.17 5.02 18.07
N TYR A 60 -2.05 4.14 17.58
CA TYR A 60 -3.42 4.00 18.07
C TYR A 60 -3.60 2.84 19.07
N GLY A 61 -2.58 2.02 19.28
CA GLY A 61 -2.62 0.94 20.27
C GLY A 61 -1.87 -0.32 19.87
N ILE A 62 -2.21 -1.43 20.54
CA ILE A 62 -1.55 -2.73 20.38
C ILE A 62 -2.60 -3.76 19.98
N ALA A 63 -2.39 -4.40 18.82
CA ALA A 63 -3.21 -5.51 18.34
C ALA A 63 -2.49 -6.83 18.62
N LYS A 64 -3.12 -7.68 19.44
CA LYS A 64 -2.65 -9.06 19.67
C LYS A 64 -3.32 -9.97 18.66
N LEU A 65 -2.56 -10.73 17.89
CA LEU A 65 -3.06 -11.59 16.83
C LEU A 65 -2.89 -13.10 17.09
N MET A 66 -2.04 -13.46 18.06
CA MET A 66 -1.88 -14.83 18.53
C MET A 66 -3.21 -15.43 18.98
N ASN A 67 -3.46 -16.68 18.59
CA ASN A 67 -4.66 -17.47 18.91
C ASN A 67 -5.99 -16.85 18.48
N LYS A 68 -5.98 -15.97 17.46
CA LYS A 68 -7.19 -15.35 16.91
C LYS A 68 -7.52 -15.90 15.53
N ASN A 69 -8.80 -16.06 15.26
CA ASN A 69 -9.32 -16.43 13.94
C ASN A 69 -9.16 -15.29 12.93
N LEU A 70 -9.25 -15.56 11.62
CA LEU A 70 -9.09 -14.52 10.57
C LEU A 70 -9.98 -13.29 10.79
N ARG A 71 -11.23 -13.53 11.19
CA ARG A 71 -12.24 -12.51 11.49
C ARG A 71 -11.84 -11.63 12.68
N GLU A 72 -11.36 -12.25 13.75
CA GLU A 72 -10.91 -11.56 14.96
C GLU A 72 -9.63 -10.78 14.67
N ARG A 73 -8.68 -11.37 13.93
CA ARG A 73 -7.46 -10.68 13.49
C ARG A 73 -7.79 -9.44 12.66
N ALA A 74 -8.74 -9.53 11.73
CA ALA A 74 -9.18 -8.38 10.96
C ALA A 74 -9.74 -7.27 11.86
N ASN A 75 -10.59 -7.63 12.84
CA ASN A 75 -11.15 -6.66 13.79
C ASN A 75 -10.08 -5.98 14.65
N GLU A 76 -9.07 -6.72 15.09
CA GLU A 76 -7.94 -6.21 15.87
C GLU A 76 -7.03 -5.28 15.04
N LEU A 77 -6.77 -5.65 13.78
CA LEU A 77 -6.03 -4.78 12.86
C LEU A 77 -6.79 -3.47 12.60
N ILE A 78 -8.11 -3.55 12.41
CA ILE A 78 -8.96 -2.38 12.19
C ILE A 78 -9.00 -1.48 13.44
N SER A 79 -8.93 -2.04 14.64
CA SER A 79 -8.97 -1.24 15.88
C SER A 79 -7.71 -0.40 16.09
N VAL A 80 -6.55 -0.87 15.62
CA VAL A 80 -5.26 -0.15 15.69
C VAL A 80 -4.93 0.63 14.42
N ALA A 81 -5.76 0.55 13.39
CA ALA A 81 -5.61 1.34 12.17
C ALA A 81 -5.98 2.83 12.39
N HIS A 82 -5.50 3.68 11.49
CA HIS A 82 -5.80 5.11 11.49
C HIS A 82 -7.32 5.35 11.36
N PRO A 83 -7.94 6.22 12.20
CA PRO A 83 -9.40 6.39 12.27
C PRO A 83 -10.10 6.61 10.93
N ASN A 84 -9.51 7.40 10.04
CA ASN A 84 -10.06 7.70 8.70
C ASN A 84 -10.30 6.45 7.83
N PHE A 85 -9.49 5.41 7.99
CA PHE A 85 -9.54 4.21 7.13
C PHE A 85 -10.33 3.05 7.75
N ARG A 86 -10.74 3.14 9.02
CA ARG A 86 -11.41 2.04 9.73
C ARG A 86 -12.73 1.62 9.08
N ALA A 87 -13.49 2.57 8.55
CA ALA A 87 -14.78 2.30 7.93
C ALA A 87 -14.63 1.49 6.63
N GLU A 88 -13.69 1.88 5.78
CA GLU A 88 -13.37 1.20 4.53
C GLU A 88 -12.84 -0.22 4.78
N LEU A 89 -11.85 -0.35 5.68
CA LEU A 89 -11.28 -1.66 6.04
C LEU A 89 -12.32 -2.61 6.63
N ARG A 90 -13.27 -2.10 7.42
CA ARG A 90 -14.37 -2.91 7.97
C ARG A 90 -15.29 -3.44 6.86
N LYS A 91 -15.60 -2.61 5.87
CA LYS A 91 -16.44 -3.02 4.72
C LYS A 91 -15.76 -4.11 3.91
N GLU A 92 -14.48 -3.94 3.60
CA GLU A 92 -13.71 -4.96 2.86
C GLU A 92 -13.53 -6.25 3.66
N ALA A 93 -13.29 -6.16 4.98
CA ALA A 93 -13.20 -7.34 5.83
C ALA A 93 -14.51 -8.13 5.88
N GLN A 94 -15.67 -7.44 5.91
CA GLN A 94 -16.98 -8.11 5.82
C GLN A 94 -17.13 -8.84 4.48
N ARG A 95 -16.80 -8.19 3.36
CA ARG A 95 -16.87 -8.80 2.02
C ARG A 95 -15.99 -10.05 1.88
N LEU A 96 -14.83 -10.06 2.51
CA LEU A 96 -13.85 -11.16 2.37
C LEU A 96 -14.11 -12.32 3.34
N PHE A 97 -14.47 -12.04 4.59
CA PHE A 97 -14.50 -13.05 5.64
C PHE A 97 -15.91 -13.43 6.10
N TRP A 98 -16.94 -12.68 5.69
CA TRP A 98 -18.34 -12.91 6.03
C TRP A 98 -19.18 -13.16 4.77
N PRO A 99 -19.14 -14.39 4.23
CA PRO A 99 -20.05 -14.82 3.17
C PRO A 99 -21.48 -15.01 3.69
#